data_AF-A0A7C1XHC6-F1
#
_entry.id   AF-A0A7C1XHC6-F1
#
_cell.length_a   1.000
_cell.length_b   1.000
_cell.length_c   1.000
_cell.angle_alpha   90.00
_cell.angle_beta   90.00
_cell.angle_gamma   90.00
#
_symmetry.space_group_name_H-M   'P 1'
#
loop_
_entity.id
_entity.type
_entity.pdbx_description
1 polymer ?
#
loop_
_entity_poly.entity_id
_entity_poly.type
_entity_poly.pdbx_seq_one_letter_code
_entity_poly.pdbx_strand_id
1 'polypeptide(L)' 'MNENEMADLKMDADNLYRQDTFTDQKVGTLTRMTPVTADGEPDDSRPVRYIGQAQIMTPMGAI' A
#
# COMPACT_ATOMS: atom_id res chain seq x y z
N MET A 1 -7.36 24.16 -11.54
CA MET A 1 -7.68 23.48 -10.27
C MET A 1 -8.28 24.54 -9.38
N ASN A 2 -9.57 24.45 -9.08
CA ASN A 2 -10.26 25.45 -8.27
C ASN A 2 -9.94 25.21 -6.78
N GLU A 3 -9.83 26.27 -5.99
CA GLU A 3 -9.50 26.21 -4.56
C GLU A 3 -10.52 25.39 -3.74
N ASN A 4 -11.77 25.30 -4.22
CA ASN A 4 -12.82 24.46 -3.62
C ASN A 4 -12.63 22.95 -3.82
N GLU A 5 -11.87 22.51 -4.82
CA GLU A 5 -11.63 21.08 -5.06
C GLU A 5 -10.56 20.51 -4.10
N MET A 6 -9.78 21.39 -3.45
CA MET A 6 -8.76 20.99 -2.48
C MET A 6 -9.35 20.73 -1.08
N ALA A 7 -10.53 21.26 -0.77
CA ALA A 7 -11.17 21.16 0.55
C ALA A 7 -11.71 19.75 0.86
N ASP A 8 -11.94 18.93 -0.16
CA ASP A 8 -12.41 17.54 -0.06
C ASP A 8 -11.26 16.51 0.00
N LEU A 9 -9.99 16.94 -0.10
CA LEU A 9 -8.82 16.06 0.01
C LEU A 9 -8.44 15.82 1.49
N LYS A 10 -9.39 15.38 2.30
CA LYS A 10 -9.10 14.96 3.68
C LYS A 10 -8.66 13.50 3.70
N MET A 11 -7.55 13.24 4.40
CA MET A 11 -7.10 11.88 4.68
C MET A 11 -8.13 11.17 5.57
N ASP A 12 -8.48 9.94 5.22
CA ASP A 12 -9.37 9.10 6.05
C ASP A 12 -8.57 8.52 7.23
N ALA A 13 -8.68 9.18 8.38
CA ALA A 13 -7.98 8.81 9.61
C ALA A 13 -8.43 7.45 10.18
N ASP A 14 -9.60 6.95 9.78
CA ASP A 14 -10.11 5.63 10.21
C ASP A 14 -9.56 4.49 9.32
N ASN A 15 -9.03 4.81 8.14
CA ASN A 15 -8.45 3.84 7.20
C ASN A 15 -6.95 4.04 6.96
N LEU A 16 -6.20 4.30 8.03
CA LEU A 16 -4.75 4.39 7.96
C LEU A 16 -4.06 3.02 7.99
N TYR A 17 -3.02 2.90 7.18
CA TYR A 17 -2.15 1.73 7.11
C TYR A 17 -0.69 2.14 6.95
N ARG A 18 0.22 1.48 7.68
CA ARG A 18 1.64 1.45 7.35
C ARG A 18 1.86 0.45 6.23
N GLN A 19 2.54 0.89 5.17
CA GLN A 19 2.90 0.07 4.03
C GLN A 19 4.37 -0.39 4.14
N ASP A 20 4.61 -1.69 4.07
CA ASP A 20 5.94 -2.28 3.90
C ASP A 20 6.00 -3.01 2.55
N THR A 21 7.08 -2.84 1.80
CA THR A 21 7.30 -3.53 0.51
C THR A 21 8.48 -4.51 0.62
N PHE A 22 8.21 -5.78 0.36
CA PHE A 22 9.18 -6.87 0.31
C PHE A 22 9.36 -7.31 -1.12
N THR A 23 10.59 -7.37 -1.63
CA THR A 23 10.88 -7.82 -2.99
C THR A 23 12.09 -8.73 -3.00
N ASP A 24 12.08 -9.72 -3.89
CA ASP A 24 13.24 -10.56 -4.18
C ASP A 24 14.13 -9.98 -5.29
N GLN A 25 13.76 -8.80 -5.83
CA GLN A 25 14.40 -8.09 -6.94
C GLN A 25 14.49 -8.90 -8.24
N LYS A 26 13.68 -9.95 -8.39
CA LYS A 26 13.74 -10.85 -9.54
C LYS A 26 12.36 -11.15 -10.11
N VAL A 27 11.45 -11.63 -9.27
CA VAL A 27 10.19 -12.25 -9.68
C VAL A 27 9.00 -11.54 -9.04
N GLY A 28 9.13 -11.12 -7.79
CA GLY A 28 7.97 -10.79 -6.97
C GLY A 28 8.15 -9.57 -6.08
N THR A 29 7.02 -8.93 -5.81
CA THR A 29 6.85 -7.93 -4.77
C THR A 29 5.66 -8.33 -3.90
N LEU A 30 5.83 -8.24 -2.58
CA LEU A 30 4.80 -8.44 -1.59
C LEU A 30 4.67 -7.15 -0.78
N THR A 31 3.49 -6.57 -0.76
CA THR A 31 3.19 -5.39 0.06
C THR A 31 2.40 -5.83 1.29
N ARG A 32 2.91 -5.53 2.48
CA ARG A 32 2.18 -5.69 3.75
C ARG A 32 1.55 -4.36 4.14
N MET A 33 0.26 -4.39 4.43
CA MET A 33 -0.52 -3.26 4.94
C MET A 33 -0.86 -3.55 6.40
N THR A 34 -0.13 -2.91 7.32
CA THR A 34 -0.42 -2.99 8.76
C THR A 34 -1.35 -1.84 9.14
N PRO A 35 -2.56 -2.11 9.62
CA PRO A 35 -3.47 -1.04 10.07
C PRO A 35 -2.84 -0.27 11.23
N VAL A 36 -3.04 1.06 11.22
CA VAL A 36 -2.58 1.95 12.28
C VAL A 36 -3.70 2.90 12.72
N THR A 37 -3.62 3.38 13.95
CA THR A 37 -4.49 4.42 14.49
C THR A 37 -4.19 5.77 13.85
N ALA A 38 -5.03 6.79 14.13
CA ALA A 38 -4.78 8.17 13.71
C ALA A 38 -3.42 8.72 14.21
N ASP A 39 -2.91 8.19 15.32
CA ASP A 39 -1.61 8.56 15.90
C ASP A 39 -0.43 7.78 15.28
N GLY A 40 -0.71 6.81 14.40
CA GLY A 40 0.30 5.99 13.71
C GLY A 40 0.73 4.73 14.47
N GLU A 41 0.10 4.43 15.60
CA GLU A 41 0.37 3.21 16.38
C GLU A 41 -0.31 1.98 15.76
N PRO A 42 0.24 0.76 15.94
CA PRO A 42 -0.40 -0.46 15.44
C PRO A 42 -1.83 -0.62 15.95
N ASP A 43 -2.75 -0.95 15.05
CA ASP A 43 -4.14 -1.22 15.38
C ASP A 43 -4.44 -2.71 15.25
N ASP A 44 -4.28 -3.43 16.36
CA ASP A 44 -4.47 -4.88 16.43
C ASP A 44 -5.94 -5.32 16.30
N SER A 45 -6.91 -4.37 16.27
CA SER A 45 -8.33 -4.68 16.05
C SER A 45 -8.63 -5.02 14.58
N ARG A 46 -7.76 -4.62 13.66
CA ARG A 46 -7.88 -4.87 12.22
C ARG A 46 -6.81 -5.86 11.74
N PRO A 47 -7.13 -6.80 10.84
CA PRO A 47 -6.13 -7.75 10.35
C PRO A 47 -5.12 -7.08 9.42
N VAL A 48 -3.85 -7.49 9.54
CA VAL A 48 -2.80 -7.16 8.56
C VAL A 48 -3.16 -7.77 7.20
N ARG A 49 -3.04 -6.98 6.13
CA ARG A 49 -3.30 -7.44 4.76
C ARG A 49 -2.00 -7.60 3.98
N TYR A 50 -1.96 -8.58 3.10
CA TYR A 50 -0.83 -8.84 2.21
C TYR A 50 -1.30 -8.80 0.76
N ILE A 51 -0.58 -8.06 -0.08
CA ILE A 51 -0.87 -7.90 -1.50
C ILE A 51 0.36 -8.38 -2.27
N GLY A 52 0.25 -9.52 -2.94
CA GLY A 52 1.32 -10.08 -3.77
C GLY A 52 1.16 -9.68 -5.23
N GLN A 53 2.24 -9.24 -5.86
CA GLN A 53 2.34 -9.03 -7.30
C GLN A 53 3.58 -9.77 -7.81
N ALA A 54 3.42 -10.61 -8.84
CA ALA A 54 4.54 -11.25 -9.53
C ALA A 54 4.58 -10.74 -10.97
N GLN A 55 5.76 -10.32 -11.43
CA GLN A 55 5.98 -9.95 -12.83
C GLN A 55 6.88 -11.03 -13.44
N ILE A 56 6.33 -11.82 -14.37
CA ILE A 56 7.12 -12.79 -15.12
C ILE A 56 7.90 -12.01 -16.18
N MET A 57 9.18 -11.75 -15.93
CA MET A 57 10.10 -11.28 -16.97
C MET A 57 10.40 -12.47 -17.89
N THR A 58 9.79 -12.52 -19.07
CA THR A 58 10.20 -13.48 -20.09
C THR A 58 11.60 -13.11 -20.58
N PRO A 59 12.52 -14.08 -20.80
CA PRO A 59 13.87 -13.80 -21.31
C PRO A 59 13.89 -13.09 -22.67
N MET A 60 12.79 -13.21 -23.42
CA MET A 60 12.52 -12.46 -24.64
C MET A 60 11.73 -11.22 -24.21
N GLY A 61 12.28 -10.03 -24.42
CA GLY A 61 11.74 -8.75 -23.95
C GLY A 61 10.26 -8.47 -24.27
N ALA A 62 9.75 -7.38 -23.71
CA ALA A 62 8.35 -6.93 -23.87
C ALA A 62 7.86 -7.09 -25.32
N ILE A 63 6.76 -7.82 -25.50
CA ILE A 63 5.95 -7.81 -26.73
C ILE A 63 4.78 -6.86 -26.48
#